data_AF-A0A971Q8Q2-F1
#
_entry.id   AF-A0A971Q8Q2-F1
#
_cell.length_a   1.000
_cell.length_b   1.000
_cell.length_c   1.000
_cell.angle_alpha   90.00
_cell.angle_beta   90.00
_cell.angle_gamma   90.00
#
_symmetry.space_group_name_H-M   'P 1'
#
loop_
_entity.id
_entity.type
_entity.pdbx_description
1 polymer ?
#
loop_
_entity_poly.entity_id
_entity_poly.type
_entity_poly.pdbx_seq_one_letter_code
_entity_poly.pdbx_strand_id
1 'polypeptide(L)'
;MGPLAIFKSTLVNALHSSIGMSLDKYRRDEIWIPDVAKKSSYGLETGVNVVAFPSLCLPEGRNLRDLENAISFHRALRHLTPLQARDPRLWTRLTHIDCWSYMRARWPVEQHMSNRSRAVRFVESRYFVAQSQSRALLRNGIARLWWTAQLSFDPDREDPYELTRVLLSTLDITQQILERGMGRASNTVKAFLQFLLHKSDILLAGGDKNRSRIRQLAKRLNLHGGVCVLDLLNEAELLDFLNEELEYILETEVRDSKEAAE
;
A
#
# COMPACT_ATOMS: atom_id res chain seq x y z
N MET A 1 26.55 -3.70 3.48
CA MET A 1 25.55 -4.78 3.37
C MET A 1 25.61 -5.60 4.63
N GLY A 2 24.48 -5.77 5.30
CA GLY A 2 24.33 -6.69 6.43
C GLY A 2 23.05 -7.50 6.26
N PRO A 3 22.92 -8.62 6.99
CA PRO A 3 21.70 -9.41 6.95
C PRO A 3 20.53 -8.56 7.46
N LEU A 4 19.43 -8.57 6.71
CA LEU A 4 18.17 -8.00 7.14
C LEU A 4 17.72 -8.75 8.38
N ALA A 5 17.57 -8.03 9.48
CA ALA A 5 17.04 -8.59 10.70
C ALA A 5 15.53 -8.37 10.79
N ILE A 6 14.82 -9.34 11.36
CA ILE A 6 13.37 -9.28 11.65
C ILE A 6 13.15 -9.55 13.14
N PHE A 7 11.97 -9.23 13.67
CA PHE A 7 11.63 -9.63 15.03
C PHE A 7 11.31 -11.13 15.16
N LYS A 8 11.47 -11.69 16.36
CA LYS A 8 10.87 -12.99 16.69
C LYS A 8 9.35 -12.83 16.84
N SER A 9 8.59 -13.87 16.49
CA SER A 9 7.12 -13.86 16.62
C SER A 9 6.67 -13.60 18.06
N THR A 10 7.41 -14.10 19.04
CA THR A 10 7.15 -13.88 20.48
C THR A 10 7.19 -12.40 20.85
N LEU A 11 8.15 -11.64 20.30
CA LEU A 11 8.23 -10.19 20.53
C LEU A 11 7.07 -9.47 19.83
N VAL A 12 6.78 -9.80 18.57
CA VAL A 12 5.66 -9.18 17.83
C VAL A 12 4.35 -9.37 18.58
N ASN A 13 4.08 -10.59 19.07
CA ASN A 13 2.88 -10.89 19.85
C ASN A 13 2.85 -10.11 21.17
N ALA A 14 3.97 -10.07 21.91
CA ALA A 14 4.06 -9.33 23.16
C ALA A 14 3.84 -7.81 22.97
N LEU A 15 4.40 -7.23 21.91
CA LEU A 15 4.19 -5.81 21.56
C LEU A 15 2.73 -5.55 21.17
N HIS A 16 2.14 -6.43 20.37
CA HIS A 16 0.75 -6.31 19.93
C HIS A 16 -0.23 -6.41 21.11
N SER A 17 -0.09 -7.42 21.97
CA SER A 17 -0.94 -7.59 23.16
C SER A 17 -0.78 -6.46 24.19
N SER A 18 0.35 -5.75 24.18
CA SER A 18 0.63 -4.63 25.09
C SER A 18 0.41 -3.24 24.49
N ILE A 19 -0.19 -3.12 23.28
CA ILE A 19 -0.47 -1.82 22.64
C ILE A 19 -1.20 -0.89 23.61
N GLY A 20 -2.26 -1.38 24.27
CA GLY A 20 -3.05 -0.61 25.22
C GLY A 20 -2.17 0.00 26.32
N MET A 21 -1.34 -0.82 26.99
CA MET A 21 -0.44 -0.35 28.06
C MET A 21 0.70 0.54 27.55
N SER A 22 1.07 0.41 26.28
CA SER A 22 2.23 1.08 25.69
C SER A 22 1.88 2.31 24.84
N LEU A 23 0.61 2.75 24.80
CA LEU A 23 0.17 3.88 23.96
C LEU A 23 1.01 5.14 24.13
N ASP A 24 1.35 5.52 25.36
CA ASP A 24 2.15 6.72 25.61
C ASP A 24 3.60 6.59 25.11
N LYS A 25 4.10 5.36 24.91
CA LYS A 25 5.42 5.14 24.29
C LYS A 25 5.40 5.48 22.80
N TYR A 26 4.25 5.35 22.12
CA TYR A 26 4.10 5.76 20.72
C TYR A 26 4.08 7.28 20.51
N ARG A 27 4.16 8.07 21.59
CA ARG A 27 4.28 9.53 21.56
C ARG A 27 5.72 10.02 21.71
N ARG A 28 6.67 9.11 21.93
CA ARG A 28 8.07 9.43 22.17
C ARG A 28 8.81 9.60 20.85
N ASP A 29 9.63 10.65 20.77
CA ASP A 29 10.44 10.90 19.57
C ASP A 29 11.54 9.85 19.41
N GLU A 30 12.05 9.35 20.53
CA GLU A 30 13.03 8.27 20.56
C GLU A 30 12.38 6.88 20.48
N ILE A 31 13.14 5.93 19.93
CA ILE A 31 12.76 4.51 19.88
C ILE A 31 12.65 3.98 21.31
N TRP A 32 11.53 3.33 21.63
CA TRP A 32 11.23 2.86 22.99
C TRP A 32 11.23 1.34 23.14
N ILE A 33 11.35 0.60 22.03
CA ILE A 33 11.58 -0.84 22.08
C ILE A 33 12.93 -1.02 22.76
N PRO A 34 13.03 -1.79 23.87
CA PRO A 34 14.28 -1.94 24.61
C PRO A 34 15.42 -2.30 23.66
N ASP A 35 16.65 -1.87 23.96
CA ASP A 35 17.86 -2.12 23.15
C ASP A 35 17.92 -3.56 22.62
N VAL A 36 17.26 -3.79 21.47
CA VAL A 36 17.31 -5.04 20.70
C VAL A 36 18.74 -5.21 20.13
N ALA A 37 19.58 -4.18 20.31
CA ALA A 37 21.01 -4.16 20.11
C ALA A 37 21.82 -5.06 21.05
N LYS A 38 21.25 -5.65 22.12
CA LYS A 38 21.81 -6.89 22.71
C LYS A 38 21.35 -8.09 21.87
N LYS A 39 21.98 -8.21 20.70
CA LYS A 39 21.60 -8.85 19.43
C LYS A 39 20.97 -10.27 19.38
N SER A 40 20.81 -11.05 20.45
CA SER A 40 20.39 -12.47 20.33
C SER A 40 18.98 -12.80 20.84
N SER A 41 18.40 -11.99 21.74
CA SER A 41 17.17 -12.38 22.43
C SER A 41 15.91 -12.14 21.60
N TYR A 42 15.85 -11.08 20.77
CA TYR A 42 14.58 -10.63 20.16
C TYR A 42 14.59 -10.47 18.62
N GLY A 43 15.76 -10.47 17.98
CA GLY A 43 15.90 -10.43 16.53
C GLY A 43 16.26 -11.79 15.93
N LEU A 44 15.96 -11.96 14.64
CA LEU A 44 16.49 -13.03 13.80
C LEU A 44 17.16 -12.39 12.60
N GLU A 45 18.40 -12.76 12.32
CA GLU A 45 19.06 -12.41 11.07
C GLU A 45 18.52 -13.32 9.96
N THR A 46 18.22 -12.73 8.81
CA THR A 46 17.78 -13.46 7.62
C THR A 46 18.94 -13.59 6.63
N GLY A 47 18.84 -14.53 5.70
CA GLY A 47 19.79 -14.63 4.57
C GLY A 47 19.65 -13.52 3.52
N VAL A 48 18.72 -12.57 3.70
CA VAL A 48 18.53 -11.45 2.77
C VAL A 48 19.48 -10.33 3.12
N ASN A 49 20.38 -9.98 2.20
CA ASN A 49 21.27 -8.84 2.38
C ASN A 49 20.58 -7.55 1.94
N VAL A 50 20.62 -6.54 2.80
CA VAL A 50 20.19 -5.18 2.48
C VAL A 50 21.40 -4.25 2.51
N VAL A 51 21.52 -3.41 1.49
CA VAL A 51 22.66 -2.47 1.36
C VAL A 51 22.57 -1.40 2.45
N ALA A 52 21.44 -0.70 2.49
CA ALA A 52 21.02 0.25 3.51
C ALA A 52 19.54 0.54 3.33
N PHE A 53 18.83 0.88 4.41
CA PHE A 53 17.50 1.46 4.29
C PHE A 53 17.62 2.93 3.86
N PRO A 54 16.77 3.40 2.94
CA PRO A 54 16.79 4.79 2.54
C PRO A 54 16.21 5.65 3.66
N SER A 55 16.74 6.86 3.84
CA SER A 55 16.07 7.87 4.63
C SER A 55 14.77 8.27 3.94
N LEU A 56 13.64 8.00 4.59
CA LEU A 56 12.33 8.38 4.08
C LEU A 56 12.12 9.89 4.24
N CYS A 57 11.59 10.54 3.19
CA CYS A 57 11.16 11.93 3.26
C CYS A 57 10.00 12.05 4.25
N LEU A 58 10.10 13.01 5.18
CA LEU A 58 9.03 13.31 6.11
C LEU A 58 7.90 14.07 5.38
N PRO A 59 6.65 13.99 5.86
CA PRO A 59 5.54 14.76 5.31
C PRO A 59 5.77 16.27 5.45
N GLU A 60 5.38 17.03 4.43
CA GLU A 60 5.45 18.49 4.38
C GLU A 60 4.07 19.06 4.06
N GLY A 61 3.36 19.53 5.09
CA GLY A 61 1.99 20.04 4.96
C GLY A 61 1.03 18.99 4.40
N ARG A 62 0.47 19.24 3.21
CA ARG A 62 -0.40 18.28 2.50
C ARG A 62 0.38 17.27 1.64
N ASN A 63 1.68 17.50 1.41
CA ASN A 63 2.50 16.57 0.64
C ASN A 63 3.03 15.47 1.56
N LEU A 64 2.49 14.27 1.39
CA LEU A 64 2.83 13.11 2.22
C LEU A 64 4.07 12.36 1.73
N ARG A 65 4.64 12.74 0.57
CA ARG A 65 5.83 12.14 -0.05
C ARG A 65 5.72 10.63 -0.30
N ASP A 66 4.49 10.13 -0.42
CA ASP A 66 4.20 8.69 -0.53
C ASP A 66 4.84 8.08 -1.79
N LEU A 67 4.89 8.82 -2.91
CA LEU A 67 5.47 8.36 -4.17
C LEU A 67 7.01 8.23 -4.09
N GLU A 68 7.70 9.29 -3.66
CA GLU A 68 9.16 9.29 -3.54
C GLU A 68 9.63 8.23 -2.55
N ASN A 69 8.92 8.11 -1.43
CA ASN A 69 9.18 7.10 -0.41
C ASN A 69 8.92 5.68 -0.94
N ALA A 70 7.83 5.44 -1.67
CA ALA A 70 7.54 4.12 -2.25
C ALA A 70 8.63 3.67 -3.23
N ILE A 71 9.03 4.55 -4.16
CA ILE A 71 10.08 4.26 -5.15
C ILE A 71 11.42 3.98 -4.46
N SER A 72 11.85 4.87 -3.56
CA SER A 72 13.13 4.76 -2.85
C SER A 72 13.19 3.49 -2.01
N PHE A 73 12.13 3.23 -1.25
CA PHE A 73 12.04 2.09 -0.34
C PHE A 73 11.95 0.75 -1.08
N HIS A 74 11.15 0.68 -2.16
CA HIS A 74 11.12 -0.49 -3.03
C HIS A 74 12.49 -0.75 -3.66
N ARG A 75 13.19 0.28 -4.14
CA ARG A 75 14.51 0.14 -4.77
C ARG A 75 15.52 -0.48 -3.80
N ALA A 76 15.51 -0.07 -2.54
CA ALA A 76 16.40 -0.60 -1.51
C ALA A 76 16.09 -2.05 -1.10
N LEU A 77 14.83 -2.47 -1.25
CA LEU A 77 14.34 -3.80 -0.86
C LEU A 77 13.81 -4.62 -2.05
N ARG A 78 14.24 -4.30 -3.27
CA ARG A 78 13.75 -4.91 -4.52
C ARG A 78 14.04 -6.41 -4.63
N HIS A 79 14.97 -6.89 -3.81
CA HIS A 79 15.40 -8.28 -3.76
C HIS A 79 14.47 -9.14 -2.91
N LEU A 80 13.57 -8.53 -2.13
CA LEU A 80 12.57 -9.27 -1.36
C LEU A 80 11.59 -9.93 -2.32
N THR A 81 11.39 -11.22 -2.15
CA THR A 81 10.28 -11.90 -2.82
C THR A 81 8.96 -11.47 -2.20
N PRO A 82 7.84 -11.52 -2.93
CA PRO A 82 6.51 -11.29 -2.36
C PRO A 82 6.22 -12.18 -1.15
N LEU A 83 6.77 -13.41 -1.13
CA LEU A 83 6.62 -14.33 0.01
C LEU A 83 7.34 -13.79 1.26
N GLN A 84 8.59 -13.34 1.12
CA GLN A 84 9.34 -12.73 2.23
C GLN A 84 8.69 -11.43 2.71
N ALA A 85 8.24 -10.60 1.77
CA ALA A 85 7.55 -9.34 2.04
C ALA A 85 6.14 -9.50 2.65
N ARG A 86 5.64 -10.73 2.84
CA ARG A 86 4.41 -10.99 3.60
C ARG A 86 4.66 -11.22 5.09
N ASP A 87 5.91 -11.36 5.52
CA ASP A 87 6.24 -11.63 6.92
C ASP A 87 5.95 -10.40 7.82
N PRO A 88 4.99 -10.49 8.77
CA PRO A 88 4.68 -9.39 9.67
C PRO A 88 5.86 -8.94 10.53
N ARG A 89 6.80 -9.84 10.83
CA ARG A 89 7.95 -9.59 11.71
C ARG A 89 8.92 -8.59 11.10
N LEU A 90 9.01 -8.56 9.77
CA LEU A 90 9.77 -7.56 9.03
C LEU A 90 9.15 -6.19 9.23
N TRP A 91 7.86 -6.05 8.90
CA TRP A 91 7.19 -4.76 8.92
C TRP A 91 7.03 -4.18 10.31
N THR A 92 6.76 -5.01 11.32
CA THR A 92 6.72 -4.57 12.72
C THR A 92 8.08 -4.07 13.19
N ARG A 93 9.19 -4.69 12.76
CA ARG A 93 10.52 -4.16 13.10
C ARG A 93 10.74 -2.78 12.47
N LEU A 94 10.49 -2.67 11.18
CA LEU A 94 10.71 -1.42 10.43
C LEU A 94 9.87 -0.26 10.99
N THR A 95 8.62 -0.51 11.38
CA THR A 95 7.76 0.53 11.96
C THR A 95 8.17 0.95 13.38
N HIS A 96 8.87 0.10 14.14
CA HIS A 96 9.20 0.35 15.54
C HIS A 96 10.68 0.67 15.78
N ILE A 97 11.56 0.45 14.79
CA ILE A 97 13.00 0.70 14.88
C ILE A 97 13.46 1.50 13.67
N ASP A 98 13.60 0.84 12.52
CA ASP A 98 14.38 1.37 11.40
C ASP A 98 13.76 2.63 10.77
N CYS A 99 12.43 2.76 10.80
CA CYS A 99 11.68 3.88 10.23
C CYS A 99 10.87 4.65 11.29
N TRP A 100 11.28 4.61 12.56
CA TRP A 100 10.54 5.21 13.68
C TRP A 100 10.24 6.69 13.49
N SER A 101 11.24 7.48 13.08
CA SER A 101 11.10 8.93 12.87
C SER A 101 10.04 9.25 11.80
N TYR A 102 10.07 8.54 10.68
CA TYR A 102 9.05 8.65 9.63
C TYR A 102 7.68 8.23 10.14
N MET A 103 7.59 7.13 10.91
CA MET A 103 6.31 6.67 11.46
C MET A 103 5.68 7.68 12.40
N ARG A 104 6.46 8.32 13.29
CA ARG A 104 5.97 9.38 14.17
C ARG A 104 5.48 10.61 13.40
N ALA A 105 6.22 11.03 12.36
CA ALA A 105 5.85 12.17 11.55
C ALA A 105 4.60 11.92 10.69
N ARG A 106 4.50 10.74 10.06
CA ARG A 106 3.42 10.38 9.12
C ARG A 106 2.16 9.85 9.80
N TRP A 107 2.32 9.15 10.92
CA TRP A 107 1.26 8.45 11.63
C TRP A 107 1.28 8.77 13.14
N PRO A 108 1.07 10.05 13.53
CA PRO A 108 1.08 10.47 14.93
C PRO A 108 -0.15 9.94 15.68
N VAL A 109 0.09 9.15 16.73
CA VAL A 109 -0.97 8.54 17.55
C VAL A 109 -1.75 9.59 18.37
N GLU A 110 -1.13 10.75 18.62
CA GLU A 110 -1.64 11.87 19.40
C GLU A 110 -3.02 12.32 18.90
N GLN A 111 -3.25 12.24 17.59
CA GLN A 111 -4.52 12.58 16.94
C GLN A 111 -5.71 11.70 17.37
N HIS A 112 -5.45 10.59 18.04
CA HIS A 112 -6.45 9.61 18.46
C HIS A 112 -6.49 9.38 19.96
N MET A 113 -5.62 10.02 20.75
CA MET A 113 -5.49 9.78 22.18
C MET A 113 -6.73 10.16 23.01
N SER A 114 -7.60 11.04 22.49
CA SER A 114 -8.89 11.37 23.13
C SER A 114 -9.83 10.16 23.25
N ASN A 115 -9.64 9.13 22.42
CA ASN A 115 -10.34 7.87 22.51
C ASN A 115 -9.32 6.73 22.49
N ARG A 116 -9.04 6.17 23.67
CA ARG A 116 -8.03 5.13 23.84
C ARG A 116 -8.25 3.92 22.93
N SER A 117 -9.50 3.47 22.75
CA SER A 117 -9.83 2.37 21.84
C SER A 117 -9.53 2.71 20.38
N ARG A 118 -9.75 3.96 19.96
CA ARG A 118 -9.38 4.45 18.61
C ARG A 118 -7.86 4.51 18.46
N ALA A 119 -7.13 4.97 19.47
CA ALA A 119 -5.67 4.99 19.46
C ALA A 119 -5.08 3.57 19.36
N VAL A 120 -5.62 2.60 20.09
CA VAL A 120 -5.22 1.18 19.99
C VAL A 120 -5.40 0.66 18.57
N ARG A 121 -6.58 0.83 17.97
CA ARG A 121 -6.86 0.39 16.59
C ARG A 121 -5.97 1.09 15.57
N PHE A 122 -5.66 2.37 15.79
CA PHE A 122 -4.77 3.12 14.93
C PHE A 122 -3.34 2.56 14.97
N VAL A 123 -2.79 2.34 16.17
CA VAL A 123 -1.47 1.74 16.35
C VAL A 123 -1.42 0.35 15.73
N GLU A 124 -2.42 -0.48 16.02
CA GLU A 124 -2.55 -1.81 15.43
C GLU A 124 -2.51 -1.77 13.89
N SER A 125 -3.28 -0.87 13.28
CA SER A 125 -3.38 -0.74 11.82
C SER A 125 -2.12 -0.19 11.15
N ARG A 126 -1.42 0.77 11.79
CA ARG A 126 -0.26 1.46 11.20
C ARG A 126 1.07 0.83 11.53
N TYR A 127 1.22 0.24 12.72
CA TYR A 127 2.51 -0.26 13.20
C TYR A 127 2.64 -1.78 13.12
N PHE A 128 1.54 -2.52 13.00
CA PHE A 128 1.54 -3.98 12.89
C PHE A 128 0.97 -4.44 11.55
N VAL A 129 1.16 -5.72 11.25
CA VAL A 129 0.50 -6.41 10.14
C VAL A 129 -0.23 -7.60 10.75
N ALA A 130 -1.56 -7.55 10.76
CA ALA A 130 -2.37 -8.67 11.23
C ALA A 130 -2.10 -9.91 10.37
N GLN A 131 -1.87 -11.06 11.01
CA GLN A 131 -1.64 -12.31 10.31
C GLN A 131 -2.83 -12.66 9.41
N SER A 132 -2.53 -13.27 8.26
CA SER A 132 -3.52 -13.73 7.27
C SER A 132 -4.38 -12.64 6.63
N GLN A 133 -4.12 -11.36 6.88
CA GLN A 133 -4.82 -10.24 6.25
C GLN A 133 -3.91 -9.51 5.26
N SER A 134 -3.99 -9.87 3.98
CA SER A 134 -3.28 -9.17 2.89
C SER A 134 -3.54 -7.65 2.88
N ARG A 135 -4.76 -7.21 3.19
CA ARG A 135 -5.08 -5.77 3.32
C ARG A 135 -4.33 -5.08 4.46
N ALA A 136 -3.86 -5.81 5.48
CA ALA A 136 -3.08 -5.23 6.57
C ALA A 136 -1.71 -4.72 6.09
N LEU A 137 -1.12 -5.32 5.05
CA LEU A 137 0.12 -4.84 4.44
C LEU A 137 -0.05 -3.45 3.82
N LEU A 138 -1.20 -3.18 3.20
CA LEU A 138 -1.52 -1.88 2.61
C LEU A 138 -1.89 -0.81 3.64
N ARG A 139 -2.24 -1.22 4.87
CA ARG A 139 -2.56 -0.30 5.98
C ARG A 139 -1.35 0.04 6.84
N ASN A 140 -0.40 -0.88 6.97
CA ASN A 140 0.85 -0.68 7.70
C ASN A 140 1.65 0.48 7.08
N GLY A 141 2.22 1.33 7.94
CA GLY A 141 2.80 2.61 7.52
C GLY A 141 4.05 2.49 6.65
N ILE A 142 4.79 1.38 6.75
CA ILE A 142 5.98 1.10 5.94
C ILE A 142 5.70 0.07 4.85
N ALA A 143 5.04 -1.05 5.20
CA ALA A 143 4.78 -2.12 4.23
C ALA A 143 4.00 -1.59 3.01
N ARG A 144 3.09 -0.64 3.21
CA ARG A 144 2.33 -0.03 2.11
C ARG A 144 3.22 0.60 1.04
N LEU A 145 4.34 1.21 1.42
CA LEU A 145 5.28 1.86 0.49
C LEU A 145 5.93 0.83 -0.42
N TRP A 146 6.34 -0.31 0.14
CA TRP A 146 6.93 -1.39 -0.63
C TRP A 146 5.87 -2.07 -1.52
N TRP A 147 4.69 -2.39 -0.97
CA TRP A 147 3.65 -3.12 -1.71
C TRP A 147 3.02 -2.30 -2.84
N THR A 148 2.79 -0.99 -2.66
CA THR A 148 2.27 -0.14 -3.75
C THR A 148 3.24 -0.10 -4.92
N ALA A 149 4.52 0.05 -4.65
CA ALA A 149 5.57 0.00 -5.66
C ALA A 149 5.69 -1.40 -6.27
N GLN A 150 5.82 -2.47 -5.48
CA GLN A 150 5.97 -3.84 -5.99
C GLN A 150 4.82 -4.27 -6.92
N LEU A 151 3.57 -3.93 -6.57
CA LEU A 151 2.39 -4.33 -7.35
C LEU A 151 2.24 -3.57 -8.68
N SER A 152 2.90 -2.43 -8.80
CA SER A 152 2.86 -1.57 -9.99
C SER A 152 4.21 -1.46 -10.72
N PHE A 153 5.28 -2.02 -10.15
CA PHE A 153 6.60 -1.99 -10.74
C PHE A 153 6.66 -2.88 -11.98
N ASP A 154 7.20 -2.35 -13.06
CA ASP A 154 7.31 -3.05 -14.33
C ASP A 154 8.71 -2.86 -14.94
N PRO A 155 9.60 -3.86 -14.86
CA PRO A 155 10.97 -3.71 -15.33
C PRO A 155 11.08 -3.55 -16.85
N ASP A 156 10.04 -3.89 -17.61
CA ASP A 156 10.04 -3.87 -19.08
C ASP A 156 9.64 -2.49 -19.65
N ARG A 157 9.22 -1.55 -18.80
CA ARG A 157 8.95 -0.16 -19.16
C ARG A 157 10.21 0.70 -19.15
N GLU A 158 10.23 1.74 -19.99
CA GLU A 158 11.31 2.76 -19.99
C GLU A 158 11.48 3.39 -18.59
N ASP A 159 10.35 3.70 -17.95
CA ASP A 159 10.31 4.05 -16.54
C ASP A 159 9.61 2.94 -15.73
N PRO A 160 10.36 2.12 -14.98
CA PRO A 160 9.79 0.99 -14.26
C PRO A 160 8.78 1.34 -13.15
N TYR A 161 8.69 2.62 -12.76
CA TYR A 161 7.77 3.12 -11.75
C TYR A 161 6.67 4.02 -12.33
N GLU A 162 6.49 4.05 -13.65
CA GLU A 162 5.45 4.83 -14.32
C GLU A 162 4.05 4.50 -13.76
N LEU A 163 3.71 3.22 -13.66
CA LEU A 163 2.44 2.79 -13.10
C LEU A 163 2.33 3.07 -11.59
N THR A 164 3.45 3.10 -10.86
CA THR A 164 3.46 3.52 -9.45
C THR A 164 3.02 4.99 -9.31
N ARG A 165 3.39 5.87 -10.25
CA ARG A 165 2.92 7.26 -10.26
C ARG A 165 1.43 7.35 -10.52
N VAL A 166 0.90 6.56 -11.46
CA VAL A 166 -0.54 6.49 -11.72
C VAL A 166 -1.28 6.04 -10.46
N LEU A 167 -0.81 4.95 -9.83
CA LEU A 167 -1.41 4.37 -8.65
C LEU A 167 -1.48 5.33 -7.45
N LEU A 168 -0.42 6.12 -7.24
CA LEU A 168 -0.29 7.07 -6.14
C LEU A 168 -0.71 8.50 -6.49
N SER A 169 -1.18 8.74 -7.73
CA SER A 169 -1.63 10.07 -8.18
C SER A 169 -2.81 10.60 -7.35
N THR A 170 -3.68 9.70 -6.88
CA THR A 170 -4.75 10.03 -5.93
C THR A 170 -4.96 8.88 -4.93
N LEU A 171 -5.36 9.23 -3.71
CA LEU A 171 -5.71 8.25 -2.69
C LEU A 171 -6.89 7.35 -3.12
N ASP A 172 -7.83 7.90 -3.91
CA ASP A 172 -8.97 7.14 -4.41
C ASP A 172 -8.54 6.02 -5.36
N ILE A 173 -7.64 6.29 -6.31
CA ILE A 173 -7.10 5.26 -7.22
C ILE A 173 -6.44 4.13 -6.42
N THR A 174 -5.59 4.48 -5.45
CA THR A 174 -4.95 3.47 -4.57
C THR A 174 -6.00 2.62 -3.86
N GLN A 175 -7.05 3.24 -3.29
CA GLN A 175 -8.13 2.53 -2.59
C GLN A 175 -8.94 1.63 -3.53
N GLN A 176 -9.32 2.14 -4.71
CA GLN A 176 -10.13 1.39 -5.66
C GLN A 176 -9.40 0.16 -6.20
N ILE A 177 -8.09 0.24 -6.41
CA ILE A 177 -7.33 -0.86 -7.03
C ILE A 177 -6.80 -1.82 -5.96
N LEU A 178 -6.16 -1.33 -4.90
CA LEU A 178 -5.42 -2.20 -3.97
C LEU A 178 -6.25 -2.71 -2.79
N GLU A 179 -7.25 -1.96 -2.31
CA GLU A 179 -8.04 -2.38 -1.15
C GLU A 179 -9.17 -3.36 -1.51
N ARG A 180 -9.35 -3.64 -2.80
CA ARG A 180 -10.32 -4.59 -3.36
C ARG A 180 -9.72 -5.98 -3.57
N GLY A 181 -10.58 -6.97 -3.89
CA GLY A 181 -10.17 -8.36 -4.09
C GLY A 181 -9.04 -8.54 -5.09
N MET A 182 -9.14 -7.77 -6.18
CA MET A 182 -8.22 -7.70 -7.32
C MET A 182 -6.81 -7.17 -7.04
N GLY A 183 -6.59 -6.43 -5.94
CA GLY A 183 -5.29 -5.84 -5.60
C GLY A 183 -4.16 -6.85 -5.32
N ARG A 184 -4.47 -8.14 -5.40
CA ARG A 184 -3.53 -9.26 -5.21
C ARG A 184 -2.95 -9.80 -6.51
N ALA A 185 -3.65 -9.56 -7.62
CA ALA A 185 -3.27 -10.02 -8.94
C ALA A 185 -2.40 -8.95 -9.59
N SER A 186 -1.07 -9.11 -9.54
CA SER A 186 -0.16 -8.07 -10.04
C SER A 186 -0.39 -7.76 -11.52
N ASN A 187 -0.71 -8.77 -12.34
CA ASN A 187 -1.06 -8.56 -13.75
C ASN A 187 -2.30 -7.66 -13.88
N THR A 188 -3.36 -7.95 -13.12
CA THR A 188 -4.58 -7.15 -13.08
C THR A 188 -4.33 -5.71 -12.63
N VAL A 189 -3.52 -5.52 -11.58
CA VAL A 189 -3.16 -4.17 -11.10
C VAL A 189 -2.43 -3.40 -12.19
N LYS A 190 -1.42 -4.00 -12.83
CA LYS A 190 -0.66 -3.35 -13.90
C LYS A 190 -1.52 -3.03 -15.12
N ALA A 191 -2.30 -3.98 -15.62
CA ALA A 191 -3.20 -3.78 -16.75
C ALA A 191 -4.21 -2.66 -16.48
N PHE A 192 -4.79 -2.61 -15.26
CA PHE A 192 -5.71 -1.53 -14.90
C PHE A 192 -5.01 -0.17 -14.86
N LEU A 193 -3.82 -0.07 -14.27
CA LEU A 193 -3.06 1.18 -14.22
C LEU A 193 -2.61 1.62 -15.62
N GLN A 194 -2.24 0.68 -16.47
CA GLN A 194 -1.91 0.90 -17.88
C GLN A 194 -3.13 1.42 -18.64
N PHE A 195 -4.30 0.85 -18.43
CA PHE A 195 -5.55 1.34 -19.00
C PHE A 195 -5.84 2.78 -18.58
N LEU A 196 -5.71 3.10 -17.28
CA LEU A 196 -5.87 4.49 -16.79
C LEU A 196 -4.92 5.46 -17.47
N LEU A 197 -3.67 5.05 -17.70
CA LEU A 197 -2.66 5.86 -18.37
C LEU A 197 -3.02 6.10 -19.85
N HIS A 198 -3.44 5.05 -20.57
CA HIS A 198 -3.85 5.13 -21.97
C HIS A 198 -5.09 6.00 -22.18
N LYS A 199 -6.04 6.00 -21.25
CA LYS A 199 -7.28 6.79 -21.28
C LYS A 199 -7.21 8.00 -20.36
N SER A 200 -6.02 8.59 -20.22
CA SER A 200 -5.74 9.63 -19.22
C SER A 200 -6.55 10.91 -19.42
N ASP A 201 -6.90 11.25 -20.66
CA ASP A 201 -7.77 12.36 -21.06
C ASP A 201 -9.18 12.26 -20.43
N ILE A 202 -9.74 11.06 -20.33
CA ILE A 202 -11.10 10.84 -19.81
C ILE A 202 -11.16 10.19 -18.42
N LEU A 203 -10.02 9.73 -17.89
CA LEU A 203 -9.94 9.11 -16.56
C LEU A 203 -9.02 9.85 -15.58
N LEU A 204 -7.94 10.48 -16.03
CA LEU A 204 -6.92 11.10 -15.17
C LEU A 204 -6.88 12.62 -15.23
N ALA A 205 -7.55 13.27 -16.20
CA ALA A 205 -7.65 14.73 -16.33
C ALA A 205 -8.41 15.43 -15.17
N GLY A 206 -8.86 14.67 -14.16
CA GLY A 206 -9.49 15.18 -12.95
C GLY A 206 -11.01 15.26 -13.00
N GLY A 207 -11.61 15.75 -11.91
CA GLY A 207 -13.07 15.92 -11.77
C GLY A 207 -13.81 14.73 -11.15
N ASP A 208 -15.01 15.00 -10.61
CA ASP A 208 -15.87 14.00 -9.98
C ASP A 208 -16.35 12.92 -10.94
N LYS A 209 -16.61 13.31 -12.20
CA LYS A 209 -17.04 12.40 -13.25
C LYS A 209 -16.01 11.29 -13.50
N ASN A 210 -14.76 11.65 -13.69
CA ASN A 210 -13.68 10.71 -13.95
C ASN A 210 -13.41 9.80 -12.73
N ARG A 211 -13.48 10.35 -11.51
CA ARG A 211 -13.45 9.54 -10.27
C ARG A 211 -14.57 8.52 -10.24
N SER A 212 -15.79 8.90 -10.61
CA SER A 212 -16.93 7.99 -10.70
C SER A 212 -16.68 6.86 -11.70
N ARG A 213 -16.17 7.18 -12.90
CA ARG A 213 -15.82 6.19 -13.93
C ARG A 213 -14.80 5.16 -13.40
N ILE A 214 -13.70 5.62 -12.78
CA ILE A 214 -12.67 4.74 -12.20
C ILE A 214 -13.28 3.81 -11.13
N ARG A 215 -14.12 4.34 -10.24
CA ARG A 215 -14.80 3.56 -9.19
C ARG A 215 -15.74 2.50 -9.77
N GLN A 216 -16.43 2.83 -10.86
CA GLN A 216 -17.31 1.91 -11.57
C GLN A 216 -16.52 0.80 -12.26
N LEU A 217 -15.45 1.14 -13.00
CA LEU A 217 -14.55 0.17 -13.63
C LEU A 217 -13.96 -0.80 -12.59
N ALA A 218 -13.43 -0.28 -11.49
CA ALA A 218 -12.90 -1.11 -10.40
C ALA A 218 -14.00 -1.99 -9.76
N LYS A 219 -15.27 -1.58 -9.79
CA LYS A 219 -16.41 -2.38 -9.29
C LYS A 219 -16.75 -3.50 -10.24
N ARG A 220 -16.78 -3.22 -11.53
CA ARG A 220 -17.05 -4.20 -12.59
C ARG A 220 -15.97 -5.27 -12.61
N LEU A 221 -14.70 -4.89 -12.61
CA LEU A 221 -13.60 -5.85 -12.59
C LEU A 221 -13.57 -6.69 -11.30
N ASN A 222 -13.82 -6.09 -10.14
CA ASN A 222 -13.91 -6.87 -8.89
C ASN A 222 -15.10 -7.84 -8.88
N LEU A 223 -16.23 -7.49 -9.50
CA LEU A 223 -17.38 -8.39 -9.67
C LEU A 223 -17.05 -9.52 -10.66
N HIS A 224 -16.39 -9.21 -11.77
CA HIS A 224 -15.92 -10.20 -12.73
C HIS A 224 -14.96 -11.20 -12.07
N GLY A 225 -14.09 -10.74 -11.16
CA GLY A 225 -13.24 -11.61 -10.34
C GLY A 225 -13.96 -12.53 -9.36
N GLY A 226 -15.28 -12.38 -9.19
CA GLY A 226 -16.11 -13.31 -8.43
C GLY A 226 -16.54 -14.55 -9.23
N VAL A 227 -16.48 -14.48 -10.56
CA VAL A 227 -16.85 -15.56 -11.49
C VAL A 227 -15.69 -16.03 -12.36
N CYS A 228 -14.58 -15.28 -12.36
CA CYS A 228 -13.35 -15.57 -13.08
C CYS A 228 -12.13 -15.42 -12.15
N VAL A 229 -11.12 -16.28 -12.32
CA VAL A 229 -9.84 -16.13 -11.61
C VAL A 229 -9.00 -15.10 -12.35
N LEU A 230 -8.99 -13.85 -11.87
CA LEU A 230 -8.30 -12.74 -12.53
C LEU A 230 -6.80 -12.97 -12.77
N ASP A 231 -6.16 -13.82 -11.96
CA ASP A 231 -4.75 -14.20 -12.13
C ASP A 231 -4.47 -15.00 -13.41
N LEU A 232 -5.51 -15.59 -14.03
CA LEU A 232 -5.41 -16.35 -15.27
C LEU A 232 -5.64 -15.50 -16.51
N LEU A 233 -6.19 -14.29 -16.35
CA LEU A 233 -6.39 -13.38 -17.48
C LEU A 233 -5.05 -12.77 -17.89
N ASN A 234 -4.79 -12.77 -19.19
CA ASN A 234 -3.67 -12.04 -19.75
C ASN A 234 -3.99 -10.54 -19.85
N GLU A 235 -2.97 -9.75 -20.17
CA GLU A 235 -3.11 -8.30 -20.26
C GLU A 235 -4.14 -7.85 -21.30
N ALA A 236 -4.16 -8.47 -22.48
CA ALA A 236 -5.08 -8.10 -23.56
C ALA A 236 -6.54 -8.33 -23.13
N GLU A 237 -6.84 -9.50 -22.54
CA GLU A 237 -8.18 -9.82 -22.03
C GLU A 237 -8.66 -8.80 -20.97
N LEU A 238 -7.75 -8.34 -20.11
CA LEU A 238 -8.06 -7.33 -19.10
C LEU A 238 -8.29 -5.95 -19.71
N LEU A 239 -7.50 -5.57 -20.72
CA LEU A 239 -7.66 -4.30 -21.41
C LEU A 239 -8.95 -4.26 -22.24
N ASP A 240 -9.30 -5.35 -22.91
CA ASP A 240 -10.55 -5.49 -23.68
C ASP A 240 -11.76 -5.36 -22.75
N PHE A 241 -11.77 -6.11 -21.64
CA PHE A 241 -12.81 -5.99 -20.61
C PHE A 241 -12.97 -4.55 -20.10
N LEU A 242 -11.86 -3.87 -19.82
CA LEU A 242 -11.89 -2.49 -19.32
C LEU A 242 -12.37 -1.49 -20.38
N ASN A 243 -12.07 -1.71 -21.67
CA ASN A 243 -12.59 -0.90 -22.77
C ASN A 243 -14.11 -1.06 -22.89
N GLU A 244 -14.61 -2.30 -22.95
CA GLU A 244 -16.05 -2.60 -23.04
C GLU A 244 -16.84 -1.96 -21.89
N GLU A 245 -16.35 -2.09 -20.66
CA GLU A 245 -17.00 -1.48 -19.49
C GLU A 245 -16.93 0.05 -19.52
N LEU A 246 -15.86 0.64 -20.06
CA LEU A 246 -15.76 2.09 -20.21
C LEU A 246 -16.74 2.61 -21.26
N GLU A 247 -16.86 1.92 -22.41
CA GLU A 247 -17.83 2.26 -23.46
C GLU A 247 -19.26 2.24 -22.90
N TYR A 248 -19.62 1.17 -22.17
CA TYR A 248 -20.93 1.07 -21.52
C TYR A 248 -21.20 2.23 -20.53
N ILE A 249 -20.19 2.64 -19.75
CA ILE A 249 -20.30 3.77 -18.83
C ILE A 249 -20.55 5.06 -19.62
N LEU A 250 -19.81 5.30 -20.70
CA LEU A 250 -19.95 6.51 -21.53
C LEU A 250 -21.31 6.57 -22.22
N GLU A 251 -21.82 5.46 -22.76
CA GLU A 251 -23.15 5.38 -23.36
C GLU A 251 -24.26 5.70 -22.35
N THR A 252 -24.13 5.16 -21.13
CA THR A 252 -25.08 5.43 -20.04
C THR A 252 -25.08 6.90 -19.67
N GLU A 253 -23.91 7.53 -19.54
CA GLU A 253 -23.81 8.96 -19.25
C GLU A 253 -24.46 9.84 -20.35
N VAL A 254 -24.36 9.44 -21.62
CA VAL A 254 -24.99 10.15 -22.74
C VAL A 254 -26.52 10.01 -22.66
N ARG A 255 -27.04 8.82 -22.35
CA ARG A 255 -28.48 8.60 -22.17
C ARG A 255 -29.03 9.43 -21.01
N ASP A 256 -28.39 9.36 -19.84
CA ASP A 256 -28.82 10.08 -18.64
C ASP A 256 -28.79 11.61 -18.85
N SER A 257 -27.84 12.10 -19.66
CA SER A 257 -27.75 13.53 -20.00
C SER A 257 -28.87 13.99 -20.94
N LYS A 258 -29.38 13.11 -21.82
CA LYS A 258 -30.53 13.39 -22.69
C LYS A 258 -31.82 13.42 -21.87
N GLU A 259 -32.03 12.43 -21.01
CA GLU A 259 -33.21 12.34 -20.14
C GLU A 259 -33.29 13.51 -19.15
N ALA A 260 -32.16 14.04 -18.68
CA ALA A 260 -32.14 15.21 -17.79
C ALA A 260 -32.38 16.55 -18.51
N ALA A 261 -32.33 16.58 -19.84
CA ALA A 261 -32.55 17.78 -20.65
C ALA A 261 -33.98 17.88 -21.20
N GLU A 262 -34.78 16.81 -21.06
CA GLU A 262 -36.23 16.74 -21.37
C GLU A 262 -37.08 17.11 -20.14
#